data_AF-R6V7N3-F1
#
_entry.id   AF-R6V7N3-F1
#
_cell.length_a   1.000
_cell.length_b   1.000
_cell.length_c   1.000
_cell.angle_alpha   90.00
_cell.angle_beta   90.00
_cell.angle_gamma   90.00
#
_symmetry.space_group_name_H-M   'P 1'
#
loop_
_entity.id
_entity.type
_entity.pdbx_description
1 polymer ?
#
loop_
_entity_poly.entity_id
_entity_poly.type
_entity_poly.pdbx_seq_one_letter_code
_entity_poly.pdbx_strand_id
1 'polypeptide(L)'
;MSFNSQFKLIFGETFQTEGFRYCSKLNVFVKMLNEDLMAFFGVKTAPAWNKGAKGFFLTAGIISTYHSSIDKKSILYAGQDLNSFLPRNEARVSFEYTEDTMEEIISATALYVKERLMPIFNRVYDLDSFIDFLKEYSINKLRACDTFEGESLVLIKTDNHDDFQTYFQQHLDELYAQIDAGNVGDGYTKEMAYDDLFHGIIESIVYPRDKVYSDKSLYNEALEEAERRKSENMKKLYSYQILKS
;
A
#
# COMPACT_ATOMS: atom_id res chain seq x y z
N MET A 1 -17.23 -26.14 3.50
CA MET A 1 -17.18 -24.79 4.11
C MET A 1 -17.04 -23.76 2.98
N SER A 2 -17.47 -22.50 3.13
CA SER A 2 -17.29 -21.50 2.05
C SER A 2 -15.83 -21.00 1.98
N PHE A 3 -15.36 -20.57 0.80
CA PHE A 3 -14.02 -19.97 0.65
C PHE A 3 -13.76 -18.85 1.65
N ASN A 4 -14.69 -17.90 1.77
CA ASN A 4 -14.53 -16.77 2.68
C ASN A 4 -14.45 -17.19 4.16
N SER A 5 -15.15 -18.26 4.54
CA SER A 5 -15.08 -18.82 5.89
C SER A 5 -13.72 -19.48 6.13
N GLN A 6 -13.27 -20.32 5.20
CA GLN A 6 -12.00 -21.03 5.29
C GLN A 6 -10.81 -20.06 5.28
N PHE A 7 -10.85 -19.06 4.39
CA PHE A 7 -9.84 -17.99 4.31
C PHE A 7 -9.70 -17.27 5.65
N LYS A 8 -10.82 -16.82 6.23
CA LYS A 8 -10.79 -16.09 7.51
C LYS A 8 -10.30 -16.95 8.66
N LEU A 9 -10.65 -18.24 8.68
CA LEU A 9 -10.19 -19.16 9.71
C LEU A 9 -8.68 -19.34 9.63
N ILE A 10 -8.16 -19.78 8.49
CA ILE A 10 -6.75 -20.13 8.31
C ILE A 10 -5.84 -18.89 8.41
N PHE A 11 -6.18 -17.79 7.74
CA PHE A 11 -5.41 -16.55 7.89
C PHE A 11 -5.54 -15.97 9.30
N GLY A 12 -6.70 -16.13 9.94
CA GLY A 12 -6.90 -15.74 11.32
C GLY A 12 -5.91 -16.44 12.25
N GLU A 13 -5.84 -17.77 12.18
CA GLU A 13 -4.91 -18.57 12.98
C GLU A 13 -3.44 -18.26 12.65
N THR A 14 -3.11 -18.14 11.36
CA THR A 14 -1.72 -17.92 10.90
C THR A 14 -1.15 -16.57 11.34
N PHE A 15 -1.97 -15.51 11.29
CA PHE A 15 -1.54 -14.14 11.57
C PHE A 15 -1.96 -13.62 12.96
N GLN A 16 -2.65 -14.42 13.77
CA GLN A 16 -2.99 -14.04 15.15
C GLN A 16 -1.76 -13.69 15.98
N THR A 17 -0.68 -14.48 15.82
CA THR A 17 0.60 -14.26 16.52
C THR A 17 1.32 -12.99 16.07
N GLU A 18 1.04 -12.53 14.85
CA GLU A 18 1.54 -11.26 14.32
C GLU A 18 0.70 -10.06 14.77
N GLY A 19 -0.41 -10.30 15.48
CA GLY A 19 -1.33 -9.26 15.97
C GLY A 19 -2.39 -8.80 14.96
N PHE A 20 -2.53 -9.49 13.82
CA PHE A 20 -3.58 -9.18 12.86
C PHE A 20 -4.93 -9.74 13.32
N ARG A 21 -6.00 -9.05 12.93
CA ARG A 21 -7.37 -9.49 13.12
C ARG A 21 -8.26 -9.11 11.97
N TYR A 22 -9.30 -9.91 11.74
CA TYR A 22 -10.24 -9.64 10.68
C TYR A 22 -11.19 -8.49 11.04
N CYS A 23 -11.21 -7.43 10.22
CA CYS A 23 -12.18 -6.34 10.31
C CYS A 23 -13.31 -6.55 9.30
N SER A 24 -14.51 -6.87 9.78
CA SER A 24 -15.68 -7.08 8.91
C SER A 24 -16.15 -5.81 8.18
N LYS A 25 -15.95 -4.64 8.79
CA LYS A 25 -16.30 -3.33 8.21
C LYS A 25 -15.42 -2.96 7.03
N LEU A 26 -14.14 -3.34 7.05
CA LEU A 26 -13.18 -3.11 5.97
C LEU A 26 -13.03 -4.32 5.03
N ASN A 27 -13.50 -5.49 5.46
CA ASN A 27 -13.38 -6.78 4.75
C ASN A 27 -11.92 -7.21 4.50
N VAL A 28 -11.03 -6.92 5.47
CA VAL A 28 -9.60 -7.23 5.42
C VAL A 28 -9.10 -7.60 6.81
N PHE A 29 -7.95 -8.26 6.89
CA PHE A 29 -7.17 -8.36 8.12
C PHE A 29 -6.41 -7.05 8.34
N VAL A 30 -6.35 -6.60 9.59
CA VAL A 30 -5.72 -5.35 9.99
C VAL A 30 -4.86 -5.52 11.24
N LYS A 31 -3.81 -4.71 11.33
CA LYS A 31 -2.95 -4.54 12.51
C LYS A 31 -2.54 -3.08 12.60
N MET A 32 -2.70 -2.47 13.77
CA MET A 32 -2.05 -1.17 14.04
C MET A 32 -0.56 -1.42 14.24
N LEU A 33 0.28 -0.73 13.48
CA LEU A 33 1.73 -0.75 13.64
C LEU A 33 2.15 0.21 14.78
N ASN A 34 1.49 1.36 14.85
CA ASN A 34 1.60 2.36 15.91
C ASN A 34 0.29 3.17 15.96
N GLU A 35 0.29 4.36 16.56
CA GLU A 35 -0.91 5.22 16.62
C GLU A 35 -1.28 5.90 15.28
N ASP A 36 -0.34 5.94 14.32
CA ASP A 36 -0.48 6.64 13.05
C ASP A 36 -0.67 5.70 11.86
N LEU A 37 -0.31 4.43 11.98
CA LEU A 37 -0.17 3.51 10.85
C LEU A 37 -0.91 2.20 11.08
N MET A 38 -1.65 1.76 10.06
CA MET A 38 -2.35 0.49 10.05
C MET A 38 -1.92 -0.33 8.83
N ALA A 39 -1.35 -1.51 9.07
CA ALA A 39 -1.13 -2.50 8.03
C ALA A 39 -2.42 -3.30 7.79
N PHE A 40 -2.63 -3.71 6.53
CA PHE A 40 -3.75 -4.57 6.17
C PHE A 40 -3.40 -5.53 5.06
N PHE A 41 -4.14 -6.63 4.99
CA PHE A 41 -4.20 -7.50 3.82
C PHE A 41 -5.57 -8.13 3.65
N GLY A 42 -5.95 -8.44 2.43
CA GLY A 42 -7.25 -8.99 2.09
C GLY A 42 -7.22 -9.76 0.79
N VAL A 43 -8.37 -10.32 0.43
CA VAL A 43 -8.53 -11.19 -0.73
C VAL A 43 -9.55 -10.62 -1.71
N LYS A 44 -9.30 -10.83 -2.99
CA LYS A 44 -10.23 -10.54 -4.09
C LYS A 44 -10.38 -11.76 -4.98
N THR A 45 -11.55 -11.93 -5.56
CA THR A 45 -11.77 -12.97 -6.57
C THR A 45 -10.92 -12.68 -7.80
N ALA A 46 -10.33 -13.73 -8.38
CA ALA A 46 -9.58 -13.70 -9.61
C ALA A 46 -10.20 -14.64 -10.66
N PRO A 47 -9.99 -14.38 -11.95
CA PRO A 47 -10.16 -15.40 -12.98
C PRO A 47 -9.30 -16.63 -12.66
N ALA A 48 -9.77 -17.80 -13.07
CA ALA A 48 -9.01 -19.04 -13.04
C ALA A 48 -8.81 -19.55 -14.47
N TRP A 49 -7.63 -20.07 -14.75
CA TRP A 49 -7.26 -20.63 -16.03
C TRP A 49 -7.56 -22.12 -16.11
N ASN A 50 -7.53 -22.82 -14.97
CA ASN A 50 -7.86 -24.23 -14.93
C ASN A 50 -9.39 -24.43 -14.97
N LYS A 51 -9.85 -25.30 -15.87
CA LYS A 51 -11.27 -25.62 -16.02
C LYS A 51 -11.83 -26.19 -14.71
N GLY A 52 -12.87 -25.54 -14.20
CA GLY A 52 -13.52 -25.93 -12.94
C GLY A 52 -12.87 -25.38 -11.68
N ALA A 53 -11.75 -24.65 -11.80
CA ALA A 53 -11.13 -23.96 -10.68
C ALA A 53 -11.74 -22.57 -10.44
N LYS A 54 -11.49 -22.03 -9.25
CA LYS A 54 -11.72 -20.65 -8.86
C LYS A 54 -10.38 -20.02 -8.50
N GLY A 55 -10.25 -18.72 -8.70
CA GLY A 55 -9.02 -17.98 -8.44
C GLY A 55 -9.21 -16.89 -7.38
N PHE A 56 -8.13 -16.53 -6.70
CA PHE A 56 -8.08 -15.33 -5.88
C PHE A 56 -6.72 -14.62 -5.95
N PHE A 57 -6.77 -13.32 -5.64
CA PHE A 57 -5.62 -12.44 -5.44
C PHE A 57 -5.56 -11.99 -3.99
N LEU A 58 -4.36 -11.63 -3.55
CA LEU A 58 -4.16 -10.94 -2.31
C LEU A 58 -3.78 -9.50 -2.56
N THR A 59 -4.36 -8.62 -1.75
CA THR A 59 -3.97 -7.22 -1.71
C THR A 59 -3.47 -6.87 -0.33
N ALA A 60 -2.41 -6.09 -0.23
CA ALA A 60 -1.82 -5.68 1.03
C ALA A 60 -1.32 -4.23 0.97
N GLY A 61 -1.17 -3.60 2.13
CA GLY A 61 -0.65 -2.24 2.21
C GLY A 61 -0.61 -1.71 3.63
N ILE A 62 -0.10 -0.49 3.76
CA ILE A 62 -0.11 0.31 4.98
C ILE A 62 -0.84 1.61 4.65
N ILE A 63 -1.71 2.05 5.54
CA ILE A 63 -2.47 3.30 5.44
C ILE A 63 -2.25 4.13 6.70
N SER A 64 -2.08 5.44 6.55
CA SER A 64 -1.95 6.32 7.71
C SER A 64 -3.31 6.78 8.24
N THR A 65 -3.34 7.20 9.51
CA THR A 65 -4.49 7.89 10.09
C THR A 65 -4.71 9.29 9.49
N TYR A 66 -3.75 9.79 8.71
CA TYR A 66 -3.81 11.06 7.97
C TYR A 66 -4.39 10.91 6.56
N HIS A 67 -4.69 9.66 6.13
CA HIS A 67 -5.41 9.42 4.89
C HIS A 67 -6.81 10.07 4.94
N SER A 68 -7.34 10.51 3.79
CA SER A 68 -8.62 11.23 3.69
C SER A 68 -9.81 10.54 4.41
N SER A 69 -9.81 9.21 4.44
CA SER A 69 -10.75 8.37 5.18
C SER A 69 -10.17 6.97 5.32
N ILE A 70 -10.51 6.25 6.40
CA ILE A 70 -10.33 4.80 6.53
C ILE A 70 -11.69 4.10 6.38
N ASP A 71 -11.94 3.59 5.17
CA ASP A 71 -13.10 2.81 4.74
C ASP A 71 -12.72 1.80 3.64
N LYS A 72 -13.68 0.98 3.17
CA LYS A 72 -13.42 -0.04 2.13
C LYS A 72 -12.82 0.55 0.84
N LYS A 73 -13.23 1.75 0.44
CA LYS A 73 -12.74 2.40 -0.79
C LYS A 73 -11.29 2.84 -0.60
N SER A 74 -10.96 3.40 0.56
CA SER A 74 -9.57 3.77 0.88
C SER A 74 -8.65 2.54 0.96
N ILE A 75 -9.09 1.43 1.54
CA ILE A 75 -8.33 0.17 1.59
C ILE A 75 -8.07 -0.36 0.18
N LEU A 76 -9.08 -0.28 -0.70
CA LEU A 76 -8.92 -0.63 -2.11
C LEU A 76 -7.92 0.29 -2.83
N TYR A 77 -7.92 1.58 -2.50
CA TYR A 77 -7.02 2.56 -3.11
C TYR A 77 -5.58 2.42 -2.61
N ALA A 78 -5.38 2.25 -1.30
CA ALA A 78 -4.06 2.11 -0.68
C ALA A 78 -3.43 0.72 -0.92
N GLY A 79 -4.25 -0.30 -1.14
CA GLY A 79 -3.79 -1.67 -1.28
C GLY A 79 -3.10 -1.91 -2.62
N GLN A 80 -1.95 -2.57 -2.57
CA GLN A 80 -1.24 -3.09 -3.73
C GLN A 80 -1.52 -4.58 -3.90
N ASP A 81 -1.42 -5.07 -5.13
CA ASP A 81 -1.41 -6.52 -5.38
C ASP A 81 -0.20 -7.15 -4.67
N LEU A 82 -0.34 -8.39 -4.18
CA LEU A 82 0.76 -9.09 -3.53
C LEU A 82 2.03 -9.10 -4.40
N ASN A 83 1.88 -9.19 -5.72
CA ASN A 83 3.00 -9.19 -6.66
C ASN A 83 3.86 -7.93 -6.59
N SER A 84 3.31 -6.79 -6.17
CA SER A 84 4.10 -5.56 -5.97
C SER A 84 5.13 -5.70 -4.86
N PHE A 85 4.97 -6.66 -3.95
CA PHE A 85 5.87 -6.93 -2.84
C PHE A 85 6.84 -8.09 -3.10
N LEU A 86 6.73 -8.74 -4.27
CA LEU A 86 7.48 -9.96 -4.57
C LEU A 86 8.63 -9.66 -5.54
N PRO A 87 9.75 -10.40 -5.43
CA PRO A 87 10.75 -10.43 -6.49
C PRO A 87 10.12 -10.81 -7.84
N ARG A 88 10.62 -10.25 -8.95
CA ARG A 88 10.04 -10.47 -10.30
C ARG A 88 9.89 -11.95 -10.68
N ASN A 89 10.82 -12.81 -10.23
CA ASN A 89 10.79 -14.25 -10.49
C ASN A 89 9.76 -15.03 -9.65
N GLU A 90 9.11 -14.39 -8.69
CA GLU A 90 8.09 -14.98 -7.82
C GLU A 90 6.68 -14.45 -8.11
N ALA A 91 6.52 -13.53 -9.06
CA ALA A 91 5.22 -12.97 -9.41
C ALA A 91 4.23 -14.07 -9.88
N ARG A 92 3.01 -14.04 -9.35
CA ARG A 92 1.95 -15.03 -9.58
C ARG A 92 0.73 -14.39 -10.22
N VAL A 93 0.16 -15.06 -11.21
CA VAL A 93 -1.04 -14.58 -11.92
C VAL A 93 -2.32 -14.74 -11.10
N SER A 94 -2.39 -15.70 -10.18
CA SER A 94 -3.45 -15.85 -9.15
C SER A 94 -3.17 -17.12 -8.34
N PHE A 95 -3.90 -17.31 -7.23
CA PHE A 95 -3.96 -18.57 -6.51
C PHE A 95 -5.24 -19.30 -6.91
N GLU A 96 -5.11 -20.48 -7.51
CA GLU A 96 -6.24 -21.26 -8.01
C GLU A 96 -6.54 -22.47 -7.10
N TYR A 97 -7.82 -22.76 -6.93
CA TYR A 97 -8.31 -23.86 -6.12
C TYR A 97 -9.57 -24.51 -6.71
N THR A 98 -9.77 -25.79 -6.43
CA THR A 98 -11.04 -26.50 -6.59
C THR A 98 -11.69 -26.67 -5.22
N GLU A 99 -12.89 -27.27 -5.16
CA GLU A 99 -13.51 -27.57 -3.86
C GLU A 99 -12.63 -28.49 -3.00
N ASP A 100 -11.92 -29.43 -3.62
CA ASP A 100 -11.05 -30.41 -2.94
C ASP A 100 -9.71 -29.81 -2.49
N THR A 101 -9.16 -28.83 -3.21
CA THR A 101 -7.83 -28.25 -2.90
C THR A 101 -7.91 -26.93 -2.12
N MET A 102 -9.10 -26.42 -1.85
CA MET A 102 -9.32 -25.10 -1.26
C MET A 102 -8.55 -24.87 0.04
N GLU A 103 -8.64 -25.82 0.97
CA GLU A 103 -8.01 -25.70 2.28
C GLU A 103 -6.48 -25.72 2.19
N GLU A 104 -5.93 -26.63 1.38
CA GLU A 104 -4.49 -26.75 1.13
C GLU A 104 -3.94 -25.47 0.51
N ILE A 105 -4.59 -24.96 -0.54
CA ILE A 105 -4.17 -23.74 -1.25
C ILE A 105 -4.23 -22.53 -0.33
N ILE A 106 -5.29 -22.37 0.47
CA ILE A 106 -5.38 -21.26 1.44
C ILE A 106 -4.28 -21.37 2.50
N SER A 107 -4.00 -22.57 3.02
CA SER A 107 -2.95 -22.82 4.02
C SER A 107 -1.56 -22.48 3.49
N ALA A 108 -1.21 -23.01 2.32
CA ALA A 108 0.07 -22.72 1.66
C ALA A 108 0.21 -21.23 1.37
N THR A 109 -0.87 -20.58 0.92
CA THR A 109 -0.87 -19.14 0.64
C THR A 109 -0.70 -18.33 1.92
N ALA A 110 -1.35 -18.69 3.03
CA ALA A 110 -1.22 -17.96 4.30
C ALA A 110 0.22 -17.96 4.81
N LEU A 111 0.90 -19.11 4.76
CA LEU A 111 2.31 -19.23 5.13
C LEU A 111 3.21 -18.40 4.20
N TYR A 112 3.02 -18.52 2.89
CA TYR A 112 3.78 -17.75 1.91
C TYR A 112 3.65 -16.23 2.12
N VAL A 113 2.43 -15.75 2.36
CA VAL A 113 2.16 -14.33 2.59
C VAL A 113 2.79 -13.85 3.88
N LYS A 114 2.78 -14.69 4.92
CA LYS A 114 3.42 -14.37 6.20
C LYS A 114 4.93 -14.19 6.00
N GLU A 115 5.57 -15.14 5.32
CA GLU A 115 7.01 -15.09 5.05
C GLU A 115 7.43 -13.87 4.22
N ARG A 116 6.57 -13.41 3.29
CA ARG A 116 6.90 -12.30 2.39
C ARG A 116 6.50 -10.92 2.92
N LEU A 117 5.30 -10.78 3.49
CA LEU A 117 4.80 -9.48 3.92
C LEU A 117 5.30 -9.05 5.29
N MET A 118 5.50 -9.98 6.24
CA MET A 118 5.90 -9.59 7.60
C MET A 118 7.27 -8.90 7.65
N PRO A 119 8.32 -9.37 6.94
CA PRO A 119 9.58 -8.63 6.88
C PRO A 119 9.43 -7.21 6.34
N ILE A 120 8.52 -7.00 5.39
CA ILE A 120 8.25 -5.67 4.81
C ILE A 120 7.53 -4.78 5.83
N PHE A 121 6.43 -5.26 6.41
CA PHE A 121 5.66 -4.47 7.39
C PHE A 121 6.45 -4.18 8.66
N ASN A 122 7.31 -5.09 9.10
CA ASN A 122 8.14 -4.88 10.30
C ASN A 122 9.24 -3.84 10.10
N ARG A 123 9.53 -3.40 8.87
CA ARG A 123 10.40 -2.23 8.60
C ARG A 123 9.69 -0.90 8.83
N VAL A 124 8.37 -0.89 8.97
CA VAL A 124 7.58 0.34 9.12
C VAL A 124 7.12 0.50 10.56
N TYR A 125 7.70 1.47 11.27
CA TYR A 125 7.48 1.70 12.69
C TYR A 125 7.15 3.17 13.02
N ASP A 126 7.31 4.08 12.07
CA ASP A 126 7.00 5.51 12.16
C ASP A 126 6.66 6.08 10.77
N LEU A 127 6.35 7.38 10.69
CA LEU A 127 5.96 8.04 9.45
C LEU A 127 7.12 8.15 8.44
N ASP A 128 8.37 8.27 8.89
CA ASP A 128 9.54 8.34 8.00
C ASP A 128 9.77 6.99 7.31
N SER A 129 9.77 5.89 8.07
CA SER A 129 9.84 4.54 7.49
C SER A 129 8.61 4.20 6.62
N PHE A 130 7.46 4.83 6.87
CA PHE A 130 6.31 4.73 5.99
C PHE A 130 6.50 5.49 4.67
N ILE A 131 7.15 6.66 4.68
CA ILE A 131 7.53 7.36 3.45
C ILE A 131 8.49 6.49 2.63
N ASP A 132 9.45 5.83 3.26
CA ASP A 132 10.35 4.88 2.56
C ASP A 132 9.58 3.68 1.98
N PHE A 133 8.61 3.13 2.71
CA PHE A 133 7.71 2.11 2.19
C PHE A 133 6.91 2.61 0.98
N LEU A 134 6.39 3.84 1.03
CA LEU A 134 5.66 4.42 -0.09
C LEU A 134 6.57 4.66 -1.28
N LYS A 135 7.80 5.14 -1.08
CA LYS A 135 8.81 5.24 -2.15
C LYS A 135 9.03 3.88 -2.82
N GLU A 136 9.21 2.80 -2.05
CA GLU A 136 9.49 1.47 -2.59
C GLU A 136 8.28 0.85 -3.34
N TYR A 137 7.05 1.01 -2.83
CA TYR A 137 5.89 0.24 -3.32
C TYR A 137 4.73 1.06 -3.88
N SER A 138 4.66 2.37 -3.63
CA SER A 138 3.42 3.17 -3.82
C SER A 138 3.66 4.69 -3.87
N ILE A 139 4.71 5.15 -4.58
CA ILE A 139 5.15 6.55 -4.48
C ILE A 139 4.08 7.56 -4.90
N ASN A 140 3.19 7.14 -5.81
CA ASN A 140 2.07 7.95 -6.27
C ASN A 140 1.08 8.36 -5.17
N LYS A 141 1.12 7.72 -3.99
CA LYS A 141 0.28 8.09 -2.84
C LYS A 141 0.71 9.37 -2.14
N LEU A 142 1.94 9.83 -2.42
CA LEU A 142 2.51 11.06 -1.87
C LEU A 142 2.18 12.31 -2.72
N ARG A 143 1.45 12.14 -3.83
CA ARG A 143 1.17 13.22 -4.79
C ARG A 143 0.19 14.26 -4.27
N ALA A 144 0.22 15.43 -4.89
CA ALA A 144 -0.76 16.52 -4.73
C ALA A 144 -0.91 16.93 -3.26
N CYS A 145 0.22 17.22 -2.62
CA CYS A 145 0.28 17.66 -1.23
C CYS A 145 -0.42 19.01 -1.01
N ASP A 146 -0.51 19.87 -2.02
CA ASP A 146 -1.21 21.16 -1.93
C ASP A 146 -2.74 21.04 -1.99
N THR A 147 -3.26 19.87 -2.35
CA THR A 147 -4.69 19.51 -2.26
C THR A 147 -4.96 18.41 -1.24
N PHE A 148 -3.94 18.03 -0.45
CA PHE A 148 -4.00 17.06 0.62
C PHE A 148 -4.49 15.67 0.18
N GLU A 149 -4.15 15.22 -1.03
CA GLU A 149 -4.61 13.94 -1.55
C GLU A 149 -3.89 12.73 -0.95
N GLY A 150 -4.59 11.59 -0.87
CA GLY A 150 -4.01 10.31 -0.48
C GLY A 150 -3.28 10.35 0.85
N GLU A 151 -1.99 9.98 0.81
CA GLU A 151 -1.06 9.96 1.95
C GLU A 151 -0.19 11.22 2.04
N SER A 152 -0.35 12.21 1.13
CA SER A 152 0.58 13.35 1.00
C SER A 152 0.83 14.13 2.30
N LEU A 153 -0.16 14.22 3.18
CA LEU A 153 -0.03 14.90 4.48
C LEU A 153 1.05 14.29 5.39
N VAL A 154 1.45 13.04 5.18
CA VAL A 154 2.57 12.44 5.94
C VAL A 154 3.88 13.20 5.71
N LEU A 155 4.06 13.81 4.52
CA LEU A 155 5.24 14.63 4.20
C LEU A 155 5.28 15.89 5.08
N ILE A 156 4.12 16.48 5.38
CA ILE A 156 4.03 17.66 6.24
C ILE A 156 4.19 17.26 7.71
N LYS A 157 3.60 16.14 8.13
CA LYS A 157 3.70 15.64 9.50
C LYS A 157 5.12 15.22 9.90
N THR A 158 5.97 14.91 8.94
CA THR A 158 7.37 14.51 9.14
C THR A 158 8.36 15.65 8.91
N ASP A 159 7.90 16.86 8.58
CA ASP A 159 8.79 17.96 8.15
C ASP A 159 9.72 17.54 7.00
N ASN A 160 9.20 16.73 6.08
CA ASN A 160 10.00 16.14 5.00
C ASN A 160 10.40 17.22 3.98
N HIS A 161 11.71 17.41 3.82
CA HIS A 161 12.31 18.31 2.83
C HIS A 161 13.21 17.59 1.82
N ASP A 162 13.02 16.27 1.65
CA ASP A 162 13.76 15.50 0.65
C ASP A 162 13.44 16.01 -0.76
N ASP A 163 14.46 16.29 -1.58
CA ASP A 163 14.29 16.76 -2.95
C ASP A 163 14.01 15.62 -3.95
N PHE A 164 14.02 14.37 -3.46
CA PHE A 164 13.81 13.14 -4.23
C PHE A 164 14.81 12.94 -5.37
N GLN A 165 15.90 13.72 -5.45
CA GLN A 165 16.85 13.66 -6.57
C GLN A 165 17.58 12.31 -6.62
N THR A 166 18.01 11.80 -5.47
CA THR A 166 18.67 10.49 -5.39
C THR A 166 17.72 9.38 -5.83
N TYR A 167 16.47 9.40 -5.35
CA TYR A 167 15.45 8.43 -5.72
C TYR A 167 15.12 8.51 -7.22
N PHE A 168 14.95 9.72 -7.74
CA PHE A 168 14.67 10.00 -9.15
C PHE A 168 15.77 9.43 -10.05
N GLN A 169 17.05 9.74 -9.75
CA GLN A 169 18.17 9.30 -10.57
C GLN A 169 18.31 7.78 -10.57
N GLN A 170 18.15 7.12 -9.42
CA GLN A 170 18.19 5.66 -9.34
C GLN A 170 17.14 5.00 -10.24
N HIS A 171 15.89 5.49 -10.18
CA HIS A 171 14.80 4.94 -10.99
C HIS A 171 14.96 5.26 -12.48
N LEU A 172 15.51 6.43 -12.80
CA LEU A 172 15.83 6.80 -14.17
C LEU A 172 16.89 5.88 -14.75
N ASP A 173 17.96 5.60 -14.01
CA ASP A 173 19.04 4.70 -14.43
C ASP A 173 18.52 3.27 -14.65
N GLU A 174 17.66 2.77 -13.75
CA GLU A 174 17.02 1.47 -13.90
C GLU A 174 16.11 1.40 -15.14
N LEU A 175 15.34 2.45 -15.40
CA LEU A 175 14.45 2.52 -16.55
C LEU A 175 15.24 2.63 -17.86
N TYR A 176 16.34 3.38 -17.87
CA TYR A 176 17.26 3.48 -18.99
C TYR A 176 17.91 2.13 -19.31
N ALA A 177 18.35 1.39 -18.29
CA ALA A 177 18.87 0.05 -18.47
C ALA A 177 17.81 -0.92 -19.04
N GLN A 178 16.54 -0.79 -18.63
CA GLN A 178 15.43 -1.57 -19.19
C GLN A 178 15.13 -1.22 -20.65
N ILE A 179 15.19 0.08 -21.00
CA ILE A 179 15.05 0.56 -22.39
C ILE A 179 16.17 -0.01 -23.26
N ASP A 180 17.42 0.12 -22.82
CA ASP A 180 18.60 -0.37 -23.57
C ASP A 180 18.57 -1.89 -23.76
N ALA A 181 17.98 -2.62 -22.80
CA ALA A 181 17.79 -4.06 -22.87
C ALA A 181 16.56 -4.50 -23.70
N GLY A 182 15.76 -3.56 -24.21
CA GLY A 182 14.53 -3.87 -24.96
C GLY A 182 13.42 -4.50 -24.11
N ASN A 183 13.44 -4.26 -22.79
CA ASN A 183 12.47 -4.82 -21.84
C ASN A 183 11.28 -3.89 -21.57
N VAL A 184 11.08 -2.89 -22.42
CA VAL A 184 9.98 -1.92 -22.36
C VAL A 184 9.14 -2.02 -23.64
N GLY A 185 7.97 -1.37 -23.66
CA GLY A 185 7.11 -1.36 -24.85
C GLY A 185 7.77 -0.69 -26.06
N ASP A 186 7.47 -1.20 -27.26
CA ASP A 186 7.98 -0.65 -28.51
C ASP A 186 7.69 0.86 -28.61
N GLY A 187 8.74 1.64 -28.92
CA GLY A 187 8.64 3.10 -29.04
C GLY A 187 8.81 3.88 -27.75
N TYR A 188 8.98 3.21 -26.59
CA TYR A 188 9.26 3.90 -25.33
C TYR A 188 10.72 4.37 -25.26
N THR A 189 10.93 5.68 -25.19
CA THR A 189 12.26 6.30 -25.26
C THR A 189 12.78 6.76 -23.90
N LYS A 190 14.09 7.05 -23.82
CA LYS A 190 14.72 7.63 -22.61
C LYS A 190 14.19 9.04 -22.28
N GLU A 191 13.76 9.79 -23.29
CA GLU A 191 13.11 11.08 -23.11
C GLU A 191 11.73 10.91 -22.46
N MET A 192 10.90 10.00 -22.99
CA MET A 192 9.60 9.67 -22.38
C MET A 192 9.75 9.17 -20.94
N ALA A 193 10.74 8.32 -20.68
CA ALA A 193 11.07 7.83 -19.34
C ALA A 193 11.44 8.95 -18.36
N TYR A 194 12.24 9.92 -18.82
CA TYR A 194 12.59 11.09 -18.01
C TYR A 194 11.35 11.92 -17.70
N ASP A 195 10.57 12.26 -18.72
CA ASP A 195 9.37 13.10 -18.57
C ASP A 195 8.34 12.43 -17.65
N ASP A 196 8.06 11.13 -17.85
CA ASP A 196 7.13 10.36 -17.01
C ASP A 196 7.55 10.36 -15.54
N LEU A 197 8.83 10.13 -15.25
CA LEU A 197 9.36 10.16 -13.89
C LEU A 197 9.34 11.58 -13.33
N PHE A 198 9.67 12.59 -14.14
CA PHE A 198 9.76 13.98 -13.70
C PHE A 198 8.37 14.50 -13.32
N HIS A 199 7.37 14.29 -14.19
CA HIS A 199 5.98 14.57 -13.89
C HIS A 199 5.48 13.73 -12.69
N GLY A 200 5.85 12.46 -12.64
CA GLY A 200 5.36 11.49 -11.66
C GLY A 200 5.91 11.65 -10.24
N ILE A 201 7.05 12.32 -10.08
CA ILE A 201 7.78 12.50 -8.81
C ILE A 201 7.98 13.98 -8.51
N ILE A 202 8.70 14.70 -9.37
CA ILE A 202 9.10 16.09 -9.07
C ILE A 202 7.87 17.01 -9.13
N GLU A 203 7.14 17.02 -10.25
CA GLU A 203 6.03 17.95 -10.39
C GLU A 203 4.80 17.58 -9.54
N SER A 204 4.57 16.29 -9.31
CA SER A 204 3.38 15.85 -8.59
C SER A 204 3.59 15.63 -7.09
N ILE A 205 4.84 15.55 -6.60
CA ILE A 205 5.13 15.35 -5.17
C ILE A 205 5.94 16.53 -4.61
N VAL A 206 7.11 16.80 -5.19
CA VAL A 206 8.06 17.80 -4.67
C VAL A 206 7.47 19.21 -4.75
N TYR A 207 7.05 19.67 -5.93
CA TYR A 207 6.53 21.03 -6.09
C TYR A 207 5.27 21.31 -5.24
N PRO A 208 4.26 20.43 -5.18
CA PRO A 208 3.09 20.63 -4.33
C PRO A 208 3.45 20.71 -2.85
N ARG A 209 4.34 19.84 -2.37
CA ARG A 209 4.77 19.86 -0.96
C ARG A 209 5.55 21.14 -0.65
N ASP A 210 6.49 21.52 -1.51
CA ASP A 210 7.30 22.72 -1.28
C ASP A 210 6.44 23.99 -1.32
N LYS A 211 5.39 24.00 -2.16
CA LYS A 211 4.35 25.03 -2.14
C LYS A 211 3.68 25.13 -0.77
N VAL A 212 3.27 24.00 -0.17
CA VAL A 212 2.71 23.97 1.19
C VAL A 212 3.67 24.59 2.21
N TYR A 213 4.97 24.25 2.17
CA TYR A 213 5.95 24.85 3.09
C TYR A 213 6.20 26.34 2.85
N SER A 214 6.12 26.79 1.60
CA SER A 214 6.35 28.19 1.24
C SER A 214 5.17 29.12 1.57
N ASP A 215 3.95 28.57 1.65
CA ASP A 215 2.73 29.31 1.93
C ASP A 215 2.24 29.05 3.36
N LYS A 216 2.38 30.07 4.22
CA LYS A 216 1.99 29.96 5.64
C LYS A 216 0.51 29.64 5.85
N SER A 217 -0.40 30.12 4.98
CA SER A 217 -1.82 29.80 5.10
C SER A 217 -2.03 28.32 4.81
N LEU A 218 -1.50 27.88 3.67
CA LEU A 218 -1.64 26.50 3.22
C LEU A 218 -0.97 25.50 4.16
N TYR A 219 0.18 25.84 4.76
CA TYR A 219 0.84 25.04 5.78
C TYR A 219 -0.05 24.84 7.01
N ASN A 220 -0.67 25.91 7.52
CA ASN A 220 -1.58 25.82 8.66
C ASN A 220 -2.82 24.98 8.30
N GLU A 221 -3.39 25.17 7.11
CA GLU A 221 -4.50 24.34 6.60
C GLU A 221 -4.11 22.86 6.54
N ALA A 222 -2.90 22.53 6.10
CA ALA A 222 -2.39 21.16 6.06
C ALA A 222 -2.31 20.53 7.46
N LEU A 223 -1.81 21.28 8.45
CA LEU A 223 -1.72 20.83 9.84
C LEU A 223 -3.11 20.62 10.45
N GLU A 224 -4.04 21.56 10.26
CA GLU A 224 -5.42 21.45 10.73
C GLU A 224 -6.14 20.25 10.10
N GLU A 225 -5.97 20.06 8.80
CA GLU A 225 -6.55 18.94 8.06
C GLU A 225 -5.98 17.59 8.54
N ALA A 226 -4.67 17.52 8.79
CA ALA A 226 -4.04 16.31 9.31
C ALA A 226 -4.60 15.93 10.69
N GLU A 227 -4.74 16.88 11.61
CA GLU A 227 -5.31 16.64 12.94
C GLU A 227 -6.80 16.25 12.84
N ARG A 228 -7.57 16.91 11.95
CA ARG A 228 -8.97 16.55 11.69
C ARG A 228 -9.09 15.11 11.19
N ARG A 229 -8.30 14.71 10.20
CA ARG A 229 -8.29 13.35 9.64
C ARG A 229 -7.88 12.32 10.67
N LYS A 230 -6.80 12.55 11.43
CA LYS A 230 -6.39 11.65 12.51
C LYS A 230 -7.52 11.44 13.51
N SER A 231 -8.16 12.53 13.97
CA SER A 231 -9.30 12.45 14.89
C SER A 231 -10.48 11.65 14.33
N GLU A 232 -10.89 11.91 13.10
CA GLU A 232 -12.01 11.21 12.45
C GLU A 232 -11.71 9.73 12.17
N ASN A 233 -10.52 9.43 11.68
CA ASN A 233 -10.10 8.08 11.38
C ASN A 233 -9.93 7.26 12.67
N MET A 234 -9.38 7.85 13.73
CA MET A 234 -9.31 7.18 15.03
C MET A 234 -10.70 6.82 15.56
N LYS A 235 -11.69 7.72 15.46
CA LYS A 235 -13.09 7.40 15.80
C LYS A 235 -13.64 6.23 14.98
N LYS A 236 -13.35 6.18 13.67
CA LYS A 236 -13.72 5.03 12.82
C LYS A 236 -13.05 3.75 13.28
N LEU A 237 -11.74 3.76 13.54
CA LEU A 237 -10.98 2.59 14.00
C LEU A 237 -11.51 2.04 15.32
N TYR A 238 -11.89 2.90 16.28
CA TYR A 238 -12.61 2.49 17.49
C TYR A 238 -13.97 1.87 17.17
N SER A 239 -14.76 2.49 16.28
CA SER A 239 -16.06 1.95 15.85
C SER A 239 -15.96 0.59 15.14
N TYR A 240 -14.83 0.32 14.51
CA TYR A 240 -14.53 -0.96 13.85
C TYR A 240 -13.96 -1.99 14.84
N GLN A 241 -13.82 -1.61 16.11
CA GLN A 241 -13.22 -2.38 17.17
C GLN A 241 -11.76 -2.76 16.88
N ILE A 242 -11.04 -2.00 16.02
CA ILE A 242 -9.62 -2.19 15.66
C ILE A 242 -8.68 -1.60 16.72
N LEU A 243 -9.19 -0.69 17.55
CA LEU A 243 -8.56 -0.27 18.78
C LEU A 243 -9.42 -0.75 19.95
N LYS A 244 -8.79 -1.18 21.04
CA LYS A 244 -9.54 -1.41 22.29
C LYS A 244 -9.73 -0.04 22.94
N SER A 245 -10.97 0.27 23.31
CA SER A 245 -11.32 1.43 24.13
C SER A 245 -10.68 1.36 25.50
#